data_AF-A0A5E7FZ08-F1
#
_entry.id   AF-A0A5E7FZ08-F1
#
_cell.length_a   1.000
_cell.length_b   1.000
_cell.length_c   1.000
_cell.angle_alpha   90.00
_cell.angle_beta   90.00
_cell.angle_gamma   90.00
#
_symmetry.space_group_name_H-M   'P 1'
#
loop_
_entity.id
_entity.type
_entity.pdbx_description
1 polymer ?
#
loop_
_entity_poly.entity_id
_entity_poly.type
_entity_poly.pdbx_seq_one_letter_code
_entity_poly.pdbx_strand_id
1 'polypeptide(L)'
;MISAGWSTEKARNRAMLIMAALVLPIGFSSYIDNMWVMVGLLSLAAAAHQGWSANLFTTVADNFPRSQVASVMGIGGTAGSVGGMIFPLIVGIVLEHYKALENLTLGYNLIFIVCASSYLTAWIIMRLMANRGAPLLQQPLKS
;
A
#
# COMPACT_ATOMS: atom_id res chain seq x y z
N MET A 1 5.10 19.81 -2.67
CA MET A 1 6.21 19.03 -3.29
C MET A 1 6.42 19.41 -4.75
N ILE A 2 5.41 19.27 -5.61
CA ILE A 2 5.51 19.71 -7.03
C ILE A 2 5.72 21.23 -7.11
N SER A 3 4.98 22.01 -6.31
CA SER A 3 5.20 23.45 -6.13
C SER A 3 6.58 23.83 -5.56
N ALA A 4 7.30 22.87 -4.97
CA ALA A 4 8.65 23.04 -4.44
C ALA A 4 9.73 22.62 -5.47
N GLY A 5 9.37 22.45 -6.75
CA GLY A 5 10.30 22.18 -7.85
C GLY A 5 10.67 20.72 -8.07
N TRP A 6 9.98 19.77 -7.42
CA TRP A 6 10.27 18.35 -7.60
C TRP A 6 9.63 17.81 -8.88
N SER A 7 10.33 16.90 -9.58
CA SER A 7 9.71 16.14 -10.67
C SER A 7 8.49 15.38 -10.15
N THR A 8 7.49 15.25 -11.01
CA THR A 8 6.22 14.59 -10.71
C THR A 8 6.43 13.16 -10.19
N GLU A 9 7.30 12.40 -10.84
CA GLU A 9 7.71 11.05 -10.43
C GLU A 9 8.32 11.04 -9.02
N LYS A 10 9.30 11.92 -8.76
CA LYS A 10 9.98 12.00 -7.46
C LYS A 10 9.02 12.41 -6.35
N ALA A 11 8.10 13.33 -6.64
CA ALA A 11 7.10 13.79 -5.69
C ALA A 11 6.12 12.67 -5.30
N ARG A 12 5.56 11.96 -6.29
CA ARG A 12 4.61 10.85 -6.07
C ARG A 12 5.27 9.69 -5.32
N ASN A 13 6.47 9.31 -5.74
CA ASN A 13 7.22 8.23 -5.11
C ASN A 13 7.51 8.50 -3.63
N ARG A 14 7.87 9.75 -3.29
CA ARG A 14 8.12 10.15 -1.91
C ARG A 14 6.84 10.32 -1.10
N ALA A 15 5.76 10.80 -1.71
CA ALA A 15 4.45 10.83 -1.06
C ALA A 15 3.98 9.42 -0.67
N MET A 16 4.08 8.44 -1.58
CA MET A 16 3.75 7.04 -1.29
C MET A 16 4.62 6.44 -0.18
N LEU A 17 5.93 6.75 -0.14
CA LEU A 17 6.80 6.31 0.95
C LEU A 17 6.38 6.91 2.30
N ILE A 18 6.03 8.19 2.34
CA ILE A 18 5.54 8.85 3.56
C ILE A 18 4.26 8.17 4.03
N MET A 19 3.29 7.95 3.13
CA MET A 19 2.05 7.26 3.49
C MET A 19 2.31 5.84 3.99
N ALA A 20 3.20 5.08 3.34
CA ALA A 20 3.59 3.76 3.81
C ALA A 20 4.19 3.81 5.24
N ALA A 21 5.04 4.79 5.52
CA ALA A 21 5.60 5.00 6.85
C ALA A 21 4.55 5.40 7.89
N LEU A 22 3.52 6.17 7.50
CA LEU A 22 2.43 6.57 8.39
C LEU A 22 1.48 5.41 8.75
N VAL A 23 1.44 4.35 7.94
CA VAL A 23 0.68 3.14 8.28
C VAL A 23 1.45 2.26 9.28
N LEU A 24 2.78 2.23 9.25
CA LEU A 24 3.61 1.35 10.10
C LEU A 24 3.23 1.34 11.60
N PRO A 25 2.89 2.48 12.23
CA PRO A 25 2.57 2.50 13.65
C PRO A 25 1.36 1.62 14.03
N ILE A 26 0.46 1.27 13.10
CA ILE A 26 -0.65 0.34 13.38
C ILE A 26 -0.16 -1.05 13.80
N GLY A 27 1.06 -1.43 13.43
CA GLY A 27 1.69 -2.68 13.86
C GLY A 27 1.96 -2.76 15.36
N PHE A 28 1.97 -1.63 16.07
CA PHE A 28 2.13 -1.58 17.53
C PHE A 28 0.79 -1.55 18.27
N SER A 29 -0.31 -1.88 17.61
CA SER A 29 -1.65 -1.77 18.19
C SER A 29 -1.84 -2.58 19.47
N SER A 30 -1.15 -3.72 19.61
CA SER A 30 -1.22 -4.54 20.82
C SER A 30 -0.57 -3.96 22.06
N TYR A 31 0.18 -2.87 21.93
CA TYR A 31 0.81 -2.19 23.07
C TYR A 31 0.04 -0.92 23.49
N ILE A 32 -1.14 -0.68 22.91
CA ILE A 32 -1.91 0.54 23.17
C ILE A 32 -3.24 0.14 23.80
N ASP A 33 -3.34 0.38 25.11
CA ASP A 33 -4.56 0.12 25.88
C ASP A 33 -5.56 1.29 25.81
N ASN A 34 -5.09 2.48 25.39
CA ASN A 34 -5.92 3.67 25.33
C ASN A 34 -6.78 3.70 24.05
N MET A 35 -8.10 3.65 24.23
CA MET A 35 -9.09 3.68 23.15
C MET A 35 -8.94 4.89 22.21
N TRP A 36 -8.69 6.10 22.74
CA TRP A 36 -8.57 7.30 21.91
C TRP A 36 -7.29 7.30 21.08
N VAL A 37 -6.20 6.76 21.63
CA VAL A 37 -4.96 6.57 20.86
C VAL A 37 -5.18 5.56 19.74
N MET A 38 -5.91 4.46 20.01
CA MET A 38 -6.32 3.48 18.99
C MET A 38 -7.15 4.11 17.87
N VAL A 39 -8.15 4.93 18.21
CA VAL A 39 -8.98 5.64 17.23
C VAL A 39 -8.13 6.59 16.38
N GLY A 40 -7.26 7.38 17.02
CA GLY A 40 -6.34 8.27 16.31
C GLY A 40 -5.41 7.51 15.35
N LEU A 41 -4.90 6.36 15.77
CA LEU A 41 -4.02 5.51 14.98
C LEU A 41 -4.72 4.87 13.78
N LEU A 42 -5.92 4.34 13.96
CA LEU A 42 -6.75 3.81 12.87
C LEU A 42 -7.14 4.91 11.88
N SER A 43 -7.47 6.11 12.39
CA SER A 43 -7.79 7.27 11.55
C SER A 43 -6.58 7.69 10.70
N LEU A 44 -5.39 7.72 11.28
CA LEU A 44 -4.14 7.99 10.58
C LEU A 44 -3.87 6.94 9.49
N ALA A 45 -4.01 5.66 9.82
CA ALA A 45 -3.81 4.57 8.87
C ALA A 45 -4.81 4.65 7.69
N ALA A 46 -6.08 4.95 7.97
CA ALA A 46 -7.10 5.15 6.94
C ALA A 46 -6.79 6.36 6.04
N ALA A 47 -6.36 7.48 6.62
CA ALA A 47 -5.96 8.67 5.86
C ALA A 47 -4.73 8.39 4.99
N ALA A 48 -3.72 7.71 5.54
CA ALA A 48 -2.52 7.31 4.82
C ALA A 48 -2.85 6.34 3.68
N HIS A 49 -3.75 5.38 3.88
CA HIS A 49 -4.23 4.49 2.83
C HIS A 49 -4.81 5.25 1.64
N GLN A 50 -5.69 6.23 1.89
CA GLN A 50 -6.28 7.05 0.83
C GLN A 50 -5.22 7.90 0.10
N GLY A 51 -4.29 8.49 0.86
CA GLY A 51 -3.16 9.23 0.29
C GLY A 51 -2.27 8.36 -0.59
N TRP A 52 -2.04 7.11 -0.21
CA TRP A 52 -1.25 6.16 -1.00
C TRP A 52 -1.94 5.80 -2.32
N SER A 53 -3.22 5.44 -2.28
CA SER A 53 -4.00 5.07 -3.47
C SER A 53 -4.11 6.21 -4.49
N ALA A 54 -4.33 7.44 -4.04
CA ALA A 54 -4.38 8.61 -4.94
C ALA A 54 -3.05 8.83 -5.70
N ASN A 55 -1.91 8.64 -5.02
CA ASN A 55 -0.60 8.74 -5.66
C ASN A 55 -0.29 7.55 -6.56
N LEU A 56 -0.73 6.34 -6.21
CA LEU A 56 -0.60 5.16 -7.06
C LEU A 56 -1.31 5.35 -8.40
N PHE A 57 -2.58 5.75 -8.38
CA PHE A 57 -3.38 5.92 -9.60
C PHE A 57 -2.81 7.00 -10.52
N THR A 58 -2.34 8.11 -9.95
CA THR A 58 -1.69 9.15 -10.74
C THR A 58 -0.36 8.68 -11.31
N THR A 59 0.43 7.91 -10.54
CA THR A 59 1.68 7.31 -11.04
C THR A 59 1.43 6.39 -12.24
N VAL A 60 0.39 5.54 -12.18
CA VAL A 60 0.02 4.68 -13.33
C VAL A 60 -0.35 5.54 -14.54
N ALA A 61 -1.14 6.59 -14.34
CA ALA A 61 -1.54 7.48 -15.44
C ALA A 61 -0.34 8.23 -16.09
N ASP A 62 0.72 8.54 -15.33
CA ASP A 62 1.91 9.19 -15.89
C ASP A 62 2.84 8.25 -16.66
N ASN A 63 2.89 6.97 -16.27
CA ASN A 63 3.92 6.03 -16.74
C ASN A 63 3.46 5.12 -17.88
N PHE A 64 2.17 5.05 -18.18
CA PHE A 64 1.61 4.19 -19.23
C PHE A 64 1.00 5.00 -20.38
N PRO A 65 1.04 4.50 -21.62
CA PRO A 65 0.29 5.07 -22.74
C PRO A 65 -1.19 5.18 -22.40
N ARG A 66 -1.86 6.25 -22.84
CA ARG A 66 -3.28 6.53 -22.53
C ARG A 66 -4.21 5.36 -22.88
N SER A 67 -3.90 4.60 -23.93
CA SER A 67 -4.66 3.41 -24.33
C SER A 67 -4.52 2.22 -23.37
N GLN A 68 -3.46 2.16 -22.57
CA GLN A 68 -3.16 1.05 -21.66
C GLN A 68 -3.52 1.35 -20.20
N VAL A 69 -3.66 2.62 -19.83
CA VAL A 69 -3.98 3.04 -18.44
C VAL A 69 -5.23 2.33 -17.91
N ALA A 70 -6.32 2.30 -18.69
CA ALA A 70 -7.57 1.67 -18.25
C ALA A 70 -7.41 0.16 -17.99
N SER A 71 -6.67 -0.56 -18.83
CA SER A 71 -6.42 -1.99 -18.65
C SER A 71 -5.57 -2.27 -17.42
N VAL A 72 -4.50 -1.50 -17.20
CA VAL A 72 -3.64 -1.65 -16.01
C VAL A 72 -4.41 -1.38 -14.73
N MET A 73 -5.20 -0.30 -14.71
CA MET A 73 -6.06 0.06 -13.59
C MET A 73 -7.16 -0.98 -13.37
N GLY A 74 -7.73 -1.55 -14.44
CA GLY A 74 -8.73 -2.61 -14.37
C GLY A 74 -8.17 -3.89 -13.74
N ILE A 75 -7.01 -4.36 -14.20
CA ILE A 75 -6.33 -5.53 -13.63
C ILE A 75 -5.98 -5.28 -12.16
N GLY A 76 -5.42 -4.11 -11.84
CA GLY A 76 -5.12 -3.72 -10.46
C GLY A 76 -6.37 -3.66 -9.58
N GLY A 77 -7.47 -3.12 -10.09
CA GLY A 77 -8.76 -3.05 -9.41
C GLY A 77 -9.39 -4.42 -9.16
N THR A 78 -9.32 -5.34 -10.13
CA THR A 78 -9.76 -6.72 -9.95
C THR A 78 -8.91 -7.44 -8.92
N ALA A 79 -7.58 -7.35 -9.01
CA ALA A 79 -6.68 -7.96 -8.02
C ALA A 79 -6.93 -7.40 -6.61
N GLY A 80 -7.14 -6.08 -6.49
CA GLY A 80 -7.51 -5.42 -5.24
C GLY A 80 -8.84 -5.92 -4.68
N SER A 81 -9.87 -6.06 -5.51
CA SER A 81 -11.19 -6.57 -5.11
C SER A 81 -11.13 -8.02 -4.64
N VAL A 82 -10.43 -8.87 -5.38
CA VAL A 82 -10.24 -10.29 -5.01
C VAL A 82 -9.46 -10.39 -3.70
N GLY A 83 -8.38 -9.61 -3.55
CA GLY A 83 -7.64 -9.53 -2.30
C GLY A 83 -8.51 -9.06 -1.13
N GLY A 84 -9.33 -8.03 -1.33
CA GLY A 84 -10.27 -7.51 -0.33
C GLY A 84 -11.38 -8.48 0.07
N MET A 85 -11.76 -9.40 -0.83
CA MET A 85 -12.71 -10.47 -0.53
C MET A 85 -12.07 -11.62 0.26
N ILE A 86 -10.85 -12.02 -0.12
CA ILE A 86 -10.14 -13.16 0.50
C ILE A 86 -9.56 -12.77 1.86
N PHE A 87 -9.05 -11.55 2.02
CA PHE A 87 -8.32 -11.13 3.20
C PHE A 87 -9.13 -11.25 4.51
N PRO A 88 -10.40 -10.83 4.60
CA PRO A 88 -11.22 -11.04 5.79
C PRO A 88 -11.40 -12.51 6.18
N LEU A 89 -11.46 -13.42 5.19
CA LEU A 89 -11.56 -14.87 5.46
C LEU A 89 -10.28 -15.38 6.11
N ILE A 90 -9.11 -14.97 5.60
CA ILE A 90 -7.80 -15.31 6.18
C ILE A 90 -7.71 -14.76 7.60
N VAL A 91 -8.10 -13.49 7.81
CA VAL A 91 -8.15 -12.87 9.13
C VAL A 91 -9.00 -13.68 10.10
N GLY A 92 -10.19 -14.12 9.68
CA GLY A 92 -11.07 -14.97 10.49
C GLY A 92 -10.40 -16.27 10.91
N ILE A 93 -9.81 -17.00 9.96
CA ILE A 93 -9.11 -18.27 10.22
C ILE A 93 -7.94 -18.07 11.19
N VAL A 94 -7.14 -17.02 10.99
CA VAL A 94 -6.00 -16.70 11.86
C VAL A 94 -6.48 -16.40 13.28
N LEU A 95 -7.50 -15.55 13.44
CA LEU A 95 -8.03 -15.21 14.76
C LEU A 95 -8.65 -16.42 15.46
N GLU A 96 -9.35 -17.29 14.74
CA GLU A 96 -9.93 -18.52 15.31
C GLU A 96 -8.83 -19.47 15.79
N HIS A 97 -7.77 -19.67 15.00
CA HIS A 97 -6.62 -20.47 15.39
C HIS A 97 -5.93 -19.95 16.67
N TYR A 98 -5.64 -18.65 16.72
CA TYR A 98 -4.98 -18.05 17.89
C TYR A 98 -5.88 -17.92 19.11
N LYS A 99 -7.21 -17.84 18.89
CA LYS A 99 -8.19 -17.94 19.97
C LYS A 99 -8.19 -19.33 20.61
N ALA A 100 -8.08 -20.40 19.83
CA ALA A 100 -7.99 -21.77 20.34
C ALA A 100 -6.70 -22.03 21.15
N LEU A 101 -5.64 -21.26 20.88
CA LEU A 101 -4.37 -21.30 21.61
C LEU A 101 -4.34 -20.34 22.83
N GLU A 102 -5.47 -19.73 23.19
CA GLU A 102 -5.60 -18.73 24.26
C GLU A 102 -4.64 -17.52 24.10
N ASN A 103 -4.16 -17.25 22.89
CA ASN A 103 -3.21 -16.18 22.58
C ASN A 103 -3.71 -15.27 21.47
N LEU A 104 -4.87 -14.64 21.72
CA LEU A 104 -5.54 -13.78 20.76
C LEU A 104 -4.72 -12.53 20.40
N THR A 105 -3.94 -12.01 21.36
CA THR A 105 -3.04 -10.86 21.15
C THR A 105 -2.03 -11.14 20.04
N LEU A 106 -1.47 -12.35 19.98
CA LEU A 106 -0.53 -12.71 18.92
C LEU A 106 -1.23 -12.78 17.56
N GLY A 107 -2.45 -13.31 17.52
CA GLY A 107 -3.27 -13.35 16.29
C GLY A 107 -3.54 -11.96 15.71
N TYR A 108 -4.03 -11.03 16.52
CA TYR A 108 -4.24 -9.64 16.06
C TYR A 108 -2.96 -9.00 15.55
N ASN A 109 -1.85 -9.24 16.22
CA ASN A 109 -0.67 -8.44 15.98
C ASN A 109 0.25 -9.01 14.89
N LEU A 110 0.07 -10.29 14.57
CA LEU A 110 0.40 -10.85 13.25
C LEU A 110 -0.36 -10.15 12.12
N ILE A 111 -1.69 -10.00 12.23
CA ILE A 111 -2.51 -9.36 11.18
C ILE A 111 -2.08 -7.90 10.97
N PHE A 112 -1.94 -7.13 12.05
CA PHE A 112 -1.55 -5.72 11.96
C PHE A 112 -0.13 -5.53 11.40
N ILE A 113 0.83 -6.39 11.73
CA ILE A 113 2.19 -6.34 11.16
C ILE A 113 2.15 -6.65 9.66
N VAL A 114 1.38 -7.65 9.23
CA VAL A 114 1.21 -7.97 7.79
C VAL A 114 0.58 -6.79 7.05
N CYS A 115 -0.48 -6.19 7.60
CA CYS A 115 -1.11 -5.00 7.01
C CYS A 115 -0.15 -3.81 6.93
N ALA A 116 0.56 -3.52 8.02
CA ALA A 116 1.51 -2.41 8.10
C ALA A 116 2.64 -2.55 7.07
N SER A 117 3.23 -3.74 6.97
CA SER A 117 4.36 -4.02 6.08
C SER A 117 3.97 -4.09 4.60
N SER A 118 2.70 -4.34 4.28
CA SER A 118 2.22 -4.46 2.89
C SER A 118 2.45 -3.20 2.06
N TYR A 119 2.25 -2.00 2.62
CA TYR A 119 2.46 -0.72 1.92
C TYR A 119 3.92 -0.49 1.57
N LEU A 120 4.82 -0.78 2.51
CA LEU A 120 6.25 -0.64 2.29
C LEU A 120 6.72 -1.67 1.25
N THR A 121 6.21 -2.91 1.34
CA THR A 121 6.51 -3.97 0.39
C THR A 121 6.05 -3.59 -1.02
N ALA A 122 4.81 -3.11 -1.17
CA ALA A 122 4.27 -2.63 -2.45
C ALA A 122 5.12 -1.48 -3.02
N TRP A 123 5.50 -0.52 -2.17
CA TRP A 123 6.37 0.59 -2.57
C TRP A 123 7.76 0.10 -3.05
N ILE A 124 8.36 -0.87 -2.35
CA ILE A 124 9.64 -1.49 -2.75
C ILE A 124 9.49 -2.16 -4.12
N ILE A 125 8.44 -2.97 -4.31
CA ILE A 125 8.18 -3.68 -5.58
C ILE A 125 8.04 -2.67 -6.72
N MET A 126 7.23 -1.62 -6.53
CA MET A 126 7.08 -0.56 -7.53
C MET A 126 8.40 0.12 -7.88
N ARG A 127 9.24 0.41 -6.88
CA ARG A 127 10.56 1.02 -7.09
C ARG A 127 11.51 0.10 -7.85
N LEU A 128 11.49 -1.20 -7.57
CA LEU A 128 12.27 -2.19 -8.30
C LEU A 128 11.81 -2.33 -9.76
N MET A 129 10.49 -2.29 -10.00
CA MET A 129 9.92 -2.32 -11.35
C MET A 129 10.28 -1.07 -12.16
N ALA A 130 10.19 0.12 -11.56
CA ALA A 130 10.56 1.38 -12.21
C ALA A 130 12.03 1.39 -12.65
N ASN A 131 12.95 0.93 -11.79
CA ASN A 131 14.37 0.81 -12.13
C ASN A 131 14.64 -0.18 -13.28
N ARG A 132 13.80 -1.22 -13.43
CA ARG A 132 13.91 -2.21 -14.52
C ARG A 132 13.28 -1.76 -15.83
N GLY A 133 12.35 -0.80 -15.81
CA GLY A 133 11.69 -0.27 -17.01
C GLY A 133 12.47 0.84 -17.73
N ALA A 134 13.29 1.61 -17.00
CA ALA A 134 14.15 2.67 -17.54
C ALA A 134 15.05 2.28 -18.74
N PRO A 135 15.58 1.04 -18.84
CA PRO A 135 16.40 0.62 -19.99
C PRO A 135 15.60 0.38 -21.29
N LEU A 136 14.28 0.16 -21.24
CA LEU A 136 13.50 -0.29 -22.40
C LEU A 136 12.89 0.86 -23.24
N LEU A 137 12.81 2.08 -22.69
CA LEU A 137 12.26 3.27 -23.37
C LEU A 137 13.32 4.11 -24.10
N GLN A 138 14.59 3.71 -24.05
CA GLN A 138 15.69 4.38 -24.79
C GLN A 138 15.91 3.80 -26.19
N GLN A 139 15.16 2.78 -26.60
CA GLN A 139 15.19 2.37 -28.01
C GLN A 139 14.35 3.36 -28.82
N PRO A 140 14.95 4.12 -29.76
CA PRO A 140 14.19 5.00 -30.62
C PRO A 140 13.17 4.13 -31.36
N LEU A 141 11.90 4.54 -31.31
CA LEU A 141 10.85 3.97 -32.15
C LEU A 141 11.37 4.04 -33.60
N LYS A 142 11.70 2.88 -34.17
CA LYS A 142 11.98 2.79 -35.61
C LYS A 142 10.69 3.22 -36.31
N SER A 143 10.74 4.42 -36.90
CA SER A 143 9.76 4.96 -37.84
C SER A 143 9.67 4.10 -39.09
#